data_AF-A0A538LCI5-F1
#
_entry.id   AF-A0A538LCI5-F1
#
_cell.length_a   1.000
_cell.length_b   1.000
_cell.length_c   1.000
_cell.angle_alpha   90.00
_cell.angle_beta   90.00
_cell.angle_gamma   90.00
#
_symmetry.space_group_name_H-M   'P 1'
#
loop_
_entity.id
_entity.type
_entity.pdbx_description
1 polymer ?
#
loop_
_entity_poly.entity_id
_entity_poly.type
_entity_poly.pdbx_seq_one_letter_code
_entity_poly.pdbx_strand_id
1 'polypeptide(L)'
;MRASFEAVGLPRLTVEGGARVALHRNARLGLAGRRALVADVEAGYSCREAARRRGVSPTTACKWWSRWREASLEEHRSLRCLEDRSSRPHRSPRLLPAGEHARICAARRRSGWGPRPAKTAREQTRRYEWPCPGDLLHIDS
;
A
#
# COMPACT_ATOMS: atom_id res chain seq x y z
N MET A 1 -19.25 5.43 11.16
CA MET A 1 -19.54 3.98 11.15
C MET A 1 -18.60 3.28 10.17
N ARG A 2 -17.85 2.27 10.61
CA ARG A 2 -16.95 1.49 9.73
C ARG A 2 -17.79 0.52 8.91
N ALA A 3 -17.65 0.52 7.59
CA ALA A 3 -18.27 -0.49 6.75
C ALA A 3 -17.45 -1.78 6.86
N SER A 4 -18.02 -2.80 7.49
CA SER A 4 -17.41 -4.13 7.64
C SER A 4 -17.56 -4.93 6.34
N PHE A 5 -16.49 -5.62 5.94
CA PHE A 5 -16.43 -6.42 4.71
C PHE A 5 -17.50 -7.53 4.62
N GLU A 6 -17.93 -8.08 5.76
CA GLU A 6 -18.91 -9.18 5.82
C GLU A 6 -20.28 -8.81 5.24
N ALA A 7 -20.61 -7.52 5.21
CA ALA A 7 -21.87 -7.04 4.64
C ALA A 7 -21.95 -7.12 3.10
N VAL A 8 -20.87 -7.47 2.40
CA VAL A 8 -20.77 -7.37 0.92
C VAL A 8 -20.58 -8.74 0.22
N GLY A 9 -20.50 -9.86 0.95
CA GLY A 9 -20.64 -11.20 0.37
C GLY A 9 -19.58 -11.66 -0.65
N LEU A 10 -18.34 -11.16 -0.59
CA LEU A 10 -17.29 -11.50 -1.56
C LEU A 10 -16.31 -12.59 -1.06
N PRO A 11 -15.87 -13.52 -1.92
CA PRO A 11 -14.96 -14.61 -1.56
C PRO A 11 -13.52 -14.12 -1.27
N ARG A 12 -12.78 -14.93 -0.52
CA ARG A 12 -11.44 -14.67 0.00
C ARG A 12 -10.38 -14.78 -1.09
N LEU A 13 -9.82 -13.65 -1.55
CA LEU A 13 -8.65 -13.67 -2.44
C LEU A 13 -7.37 -13.91 -1.63
N THR A 14 -6.83 -15.12 -1.70
CA THR A 14 -5.48 -15.46 -1.20
C THR A 14 -4.43 -14.90 -2.16
N VAL A 15 -3.51 -14.09 -1.65
CA VAL A 15 -2.42 -13.52 -2.45
C VAL A 15 -1.15 -14.33 -2.20
N GLU A 16 -0.84 -15.24 -3.12
CA GLU A 16 0.45 -15.93 -3.20
C GLU A 16 1.51 -14.98 -3.80
N GLY A 17 2.61 -14.76 -3.08
CA GLY A 17 3.89 -14.33 -3.67
C GLY A 17 4.19 -12.83 -3.77
N GLY A 18 5.20 -12.41 -3.01
CA GLY A 18 5.96 -11.16 -3.21
C GLY A 18 5.45 -9.98 -2.38
N ALA A 19 6.31 -9.41 -1.53
CA ALA A 19 6.02 -8.30 -0.62
C ALA A 19 5.59 -7.01 -1.34
N ARG A 20 4.34 -6.98 -1.79
CA ARG A 20 3.57 -5.77 -2.09
C ARG A 20 3.23 -5.15 -0.74
N VAL A 21 3.17 -3.82 -0.65
CA VAL A 21 2.42 -3.19 0.44
C VAL A 21 0.97 -3.55 0.16
N ALA A 22 0.53 -4.70 0.68
CA ALA A 22 -0.83 -5.15 0.56
C ALA A 22 -1.66 -4.13 1.33
N LEU A 23 -2.42 -3.31 0.60
CA LEU A 23 -3.42 -2.47 1.22
C LEU A 23 -4.33 -3.43 2.00
N HIS A 24 -4.29 -3.35 3.32
CA HIS A 24 -5.02 -4.28 4.17
C HIS A 24 -6.50 -4.30 3.76
N ARG A 25 -7.15 -5.47 3.82
CA ARG A 25 -8.55 -5.64 3.37
C ARG A 25 -9.54 -4.64 3.99
N ASN A 26 -9.23 -4.18 5.20
CA ASN A 26 -9.99 -3.18 5.96
C ASN A 26 -9.32 -1.80 5.98
N ALA A 27 -8.37 -1.53 5.09
CA ALA A 27 -7.81 -0.20 4.96
C ALA A 27 -8.94 0.78 4.64
N ARG A 28 -8.88 1.99 5.20
CA ARG A 28 -9.92 3.01 5.06
C ARG A 28 -10.25 3.36 3.60
N LEU A 29 -9.30 3.10 2.68
CA LEU A 29 -9.41 3.26 1.22
C LEU A 29 -9.33 1.93 0.44
N GLY A 30 -9.52 0.79 1.12
CA GLY A 30 -9.68 -0.52 0.49
C GLY A 30 -10.99 -0.63 -0.28
N LEU A 31 -11.22 -1.78 -0.91
CA LEU A 31 -12.39 -2.02 -1.78
C LEU A 31 -13.72 -1.67 -1.09
N ALA A 32 -13.88 -2.07 0.18
CA ALA A 32 -15.07 -1.76 0.98
C ALA A 32 -15.28 -0.25 1.19
N GLY A 33 -14.19 0.51 1.42
CA GLY A 33 -14.25 1.97 1.55
C GLY A 33 -14.66 2.67 0.25
N ARG A 34 -14.21 2.15 -0.90
CA ARG A 34 -14.59 2.67 -2.22
C ARG A 34 -16.04 2.35 -2.56
N ARG A 35 -16.51 1.15 -2.25
CA ARG A 35 -17.93 0.77 -2.42
C ARG A 35 -18.84 1.63 -1.54
N ALA A 36 -18.44 1.91 -0.31
CA ALA A 36 -19.18 2.80 0.58
C ALA A 36 -19.19 4.26 0.11
N LEU A 37 -18.10 4.73 -0.51
CA LEU A 37 -18.05 6.04 -1.16
C LEU A 37 -19.03 6.13 -2.34
N VAL A 38 -19.05 5.11 -3.19
CA VAL A 38 -19.99 5.02 -4.31
C VAL A 38 -21.44 5.00 -3.80
N ALA A 39 -21.73 4.19 -2.77
CA ALA A 39 -23.05 4.11 -2.18
C ALA A 39 -23.55 5.45 -1.62
N ASP A 40 -22.66 6.28 -1.05
CA ASP A 40 -23.04 7.63 -0.63
C ASP A 40 -23.43 8.49 -1.85
N VAL A 41 -22.69 8.40 -2.95
CA VAL A 41 -23.01 9.16 -4.16
C VAL A 41 -24.32 8.67 -4.79
N GLU A 42 -24.56 7.36 -4.80
CA GLU A 42 -25.83 6.75 -5.23
C GLU A 42 -27.01 7.19 -4.33
N ALA A 43 -26.77 7.40 -3.04
CA ALA A 43 -27.74 7.94 -2.09
C ALA A 43 -28.00 9.45 -2.25
N GLY A 44 -27.42 10.10 -3.27
CA GLY A 44 -27.66 11.49 -3.62
C GLY A 44 -26.66 12.50 -3.03
N TYR A 45 -25.65 12.05 -2.29
CA TYR A 45 -24.60 12.96 -1.82
C TYR A 45 -23.69 13.38 -2.98
N SER A 46 -23.26 14.65 -2.97
CA SER A 46 -22.24 15.11 -3.92
C SER A 46 -20.91 14.37 -3.69
N CYS A 47 -20.08 14.24 -4.74
CA CYS A 47 -18.73 13.65 -4.63
C CYS A 47 -17.88 14.32 -3.54
N ARG A 48 -18.04 15.64 -3.34
CA ARG A 48 -17.34 16.39 -2.30
C ARG A 48 -17.81 15.98 -0.90
N GLU A 49 -19.11 15.82 -0.71
CA GLU A 49 -19.69 15.44 0.57
C GLU A 49 -19.37 13.97 0.92
N ALA A 50 -19.51 13.07 -0.04
CA ALA A 50 -19.06 11.68 0.11
C ALA A 50 -17.56 11.61 0.47
N ALA A 51 -16.72 12.44 -0.16
CA ALA A 51 -15.30 12.53 0.17
C ALA A 51 -15.04 12.95 1.63
N ARG A 52 -15.77 13.97 2.12
CA ARG A 52 -15.69 14.42 3.52
C ARG A 52 -16.07 13.32 4.49
N ARG A 53 -17.21 12.65 4.26
CA ARG A 53 -17.72 11.55 5.11
C ARG A 53 -16.75 10.36 5.18
N ARG A 54 -16.03 10.09 4.09
CA ARG A 54 -15.08 8.97 3.98
C ARG A 54 -13.64 9.34 4.30
N GLY A 55 -13.33 10.63 4.49
CA GLY A 55 -12.00 11.13 4.84
C GLY A 55 -10.99 11.01 3.70
N VAL A 56 -11.43 11.25 2.46
CA VAL A 56 -10.63 11.18 1.23
C VAL A 56 -10.67 12.51 0.47
N SER A 57 -9.78 12.71 -0.50
CA SER A 57 -9.83 13.93 -1.33
C SER A 57 -11.06 13.92 -2.28
N PRO A 58 -11.65 15.09 -2.61
CA PRO A 58 -12.71 15.18 -3.60
C PRO A 58 -12.30 14.60 -4.96
N THR A 59 -11.05 14.81 -5.38
CA THR A 59 -10.49 14.24 -6.62
C THR A 59 -10.49 12.71 -6.61
N THR A 60 -10.23 12.09 -5.45
CA THR A 60 -10.30 10.63 -5.29
C THR A 60 -11.73 10.14 -5.42
N ALA A 61 -12.70 10.84 -4.82
CA ALA A 61 -14.11 10.51 -4.94
C ALA A 61 -14.59 10.61 -6.39
N CYS A 62 -14.31 11.72 -7.08
CA CYS A 62 -14.66 11.89 -8.49
C CYS A 62 -14.06 10.79 -9.38
N LYS A 63 -12.79 10.43 -9.19
CA LYS A 63 -12.13 9.36 -9.94
C LYS A 63 -12.88 8.03 -9.81
N TRP A 64 -13.22 7.65 -8.58
CA TRP A 64 -13.92 6.38 -8.33
C TRP A 64 -15.36 6.41 -8.83
N TRP A 65 -16.03 7.55 -8.73
CA TRP A 65 -17.38 7.74 -9.27
C TRP A 65 -17.42 7.67 -10.80
N SER A 66 -16.50 8.31 -11.51
CA SER A 66 -16.40 8.20 -12.97
C SER A 66 -16.20 6.75 -13.40
N ARG A 67 -15.28 6.02 -12.74
CA ARG A 67 -15.07 4.60 -13.01
C ARG A 67 -16.31 3.75 -12.76
N TRP A 68 -17.06 4.06 -11.70
CA TRP A 68 -18.32 3.37 -11.42
C TRP A 68 -19.36 3.64 -12.51
N ARG A 69 -19.51 4.89 -12.96
CA ARG A 69 -20.48 5.25 -14.01
C ARG A 69 -20.15 4.66 -15.38
N GLU A 70 -18.87 4.50 -15.70
CA GLU A 70 -18.40 3.96 -16.99
C GLU A 70 -18.36 2.42 -17.02
N ALA A 71 -18.53 1.78 -15.86
CA ALA A 71 -18.43 0.32 -15.75
C ALA A 71 -19.68 -0.40 -16.26
N SER A 72 -19.45 -1.59 -16.81
CA SER A 72 -20.50 -2.51 -17.23
C SER A 72 -21.24 -3.13 -16.02
N LEU A 73 -22.42 -3.70 -16.27
CA LEU A 73 -23.20 -4.39 -15.23
C LEU A 73 -22.43 -5.56 -14.59
N GLU A 74 -21.59 -6.25 -15.36
CA GLU A 74 -20.72 -7.32 -14.85
C GLU A 74 -19.64 -6.78 -13.89
N GLU A 75 -19.06 -5.63 -14.22
CA GLU A 75 -18.07 -4.96 -13.38
C GLU A 75 -18.68 -4.34 -12.13
N HIS A 76 -19.95 -3.92 -12.16
CA HIS A 76 -20.70 -3.53 -10.96
C HIS A 76 -20.94 -4.72 -10.04
N ARG A 77 -21.30 -5.89 -10.58
CA ARG A 77 -21.53 -7.12 -9.80
C ARG A 77 -20.25 -7.64 -9.16
N SER A 78 -19.15 -7.63 -9.91
CA SER A 78 -17.85 -8.14 -9.44
C SER A 78 -17.02 -7.11 -8.68
N LEU A 79 -17.42 -5.83 -8.66
CA LEU A 79 -16.68 -4.68 -8.11
C LEU A 79 -15.29 -4.46 -8.74
N ARG A 80 -14.97 -5.07 -9.88
CA ARG A 80 -13.66 -4.91 -10.55
C ARG A 80 -13.35 -3.48 -10.93
N CYS A 81 -14.38 -2.69 -11.24
CA CYS A 81 -14.24 -1.25 -11.50
C CYS A 81 -13.66 -0.45 -10.31
N LEU A 82 -13.77 -0.96 -9.09
CA LEU A 82 -13.28 -0.34 -7.86
C LEU A 82 -11.93 -0.88 -7.38
N GLU A 83 -11.36 -1.86 -8.07
CA GLU A 83 -10.03 -2.38 -7.77
C GLU A 83 -8.92 -1.41 -8.19
N ASP A 84 -7.76 -1.53 -7.52
CA ASP A 84 -6.58 -0.79 -7.94
C ASP A 84 -6.05 -1.36 -9.25
N ARG A 85 -6.00 -0.48 -10.27
CA ARG A 85 -5.25 -0.77 -11.47
C ARG A 85 -3.78 -0.87 -11.11
N SER A 86 -3.07 -1.74 -11.82
CA SER A 86 -1.62 -1.84 -11.72
C SER A 86 -1.01 -0.44 -11.80
N SER A 87 -0.22 -0.06 -10.79
CA SER A 87 0.59 1.15 -10.83
C SER A 87 1.83 1.00 -11.72
N ARG A 88 2.06 -0.20 -12.26
CA ARG A 88 3.21 -0.47 -13.13
C ARG A 88 3.01 0.26 -14.45
N PRO A 89 4.04 0.94 -14.97
CA PRO A 89 3.96 1.55 -16.29
C PRO A 89 3.67 0.49 -17.35
N HIS A 90 2.87 0.84 -18.36
CA HIS A 90 2.55 -0.08 -19.46
C HIS A 90 3.77 -0.39 -20.33
N ARG A 91 4.72 0.55 -20.42
CA ARG A 91 5.97 0.40 -21.16
C ARG A 91 7.15 0.79 -20.30
N SER A 92 8.19 -0.03 -20.37
CA SER A 92 9.48 0.20 -19.70
C SER A 92 10.59 -0.07 -20.71
N PRO A 93 10.92 0.88 -21.60
CA PRO A 93 11.87 0.66 -22.68
C PRO A 93 13.30 0.38 -22.19
N ARG A 94 13.63 0.77 -20.96
CA ARG A 94 14.92 0.51 -20.31
C ARG A 94 14.84 -0.65 -19.30
N LEU A 95 13.89 -1.57 -19.48
CA LEU A 95 13.76 -2.73 -18.61
C LEU A 95 14.94 -3.67 -18.82
N LEU A 96 15.59 -4.06 -17.73
CA LEU A 96 16.68 -5.02 -17.78
C LEU A 96 16.21 -6.37 -18.32
N PRO A 97 17.07 -7.09 -19.07
CA PRO A 97 16.81 -8.48 -19.43
C PRO A 97 16.49 -9.34 -18.20
N ALA A 98 15.59 -10.31 -18.36
CA ALA A 98 15.08 -11.13 -17.25
C ALA A 98 16.20 -11.82 -16.45
N GLY A 99 17.25 -12.29 -17.13
CA GLY A 99 18.40 -12.94 -16.49
C GLY A 99 19.19 -12.01 -15.57
N GLU A 100 19.44 -10.77 -16.01
CA GLU A 100 20.15 -9.78 -15.20
C GLU A 100 19.31 -9.31 -14.01
N HIS A 101 18.00 -9.10 -14.24
CA HIS A 101 17.05 -8.82 -13.17
C HIS A 101 17.05 -9.93 -12.10
N ALA A 102 17.03 -11.20 -12.51
CA ALA A 102 17.09 -12.34 -11.59
C ALA A 102 18.40 -12.38 -10.79
N ARG A 103 19.55 -12.11 -11.43
CA ARG A 103 20.87 -12.04 -10.76
C ARG A 103 20.91 -10.93 -9.71
N ILE A 104 20.42 -9.73 -10.03
CA ILE A 104 20.34 -8.61 -9.10
C ILE A 104 19.43 -8.94 -7.92
N CYS A 105 18.24 -9.51 -8.17
CA CYS A 105 17.34 -9.93 -7.09
C CYS A 105 17.97 -10.99 -6.17
N ALA A 106 18.68 -11.97 -6.74
CA ALA A 106 19.38 -12.99 -5.96
C ALA A 106 20.53 -12.39 -5.13
N ALA A 107 21.31 -11.48 -5.71
CA ALA A 107 22.37 -10.76 -4.99
C ALA A 107 21.81 -9.95 -3.81
N ARG A 108 20.73 -9.19 -4.03
CA ARG A 108 20.05 -8.41 -2.96
C ARG A 108 19.54 -9.29 -1.82
N ARG A 109 18.96 -10.46 -2.14
CA ARG A 109 18.49 -11.41 -1.12
C ARG A 109 19.64 -11.98 -0.29
N ARG A 110 20.77 -12.32 -0.93
CA ARG A 110 21.94 -12.87 -0.23
C ARG A 110 22.66 -11.83 0.61
N SER A 111 22.82 -10.63 0.08
CA SER A 111 23.66 -9.61 0.67
C SER A 111 22.90 -8.77 1.70
N GLY A 112 21.57 -8.70 1.59
CA GLY A 112 20.75 -7.80 2.41
C GLY A 112 20.90 -6.33 2.02
N TRP A 113 21.71 -6.00 1.00
CA TRP A 113 21.93 -4.64 0.52
C TRP A 113 20.89 -4.29 -0.55
N GLY A 114 20.03 -3.33 -0.23
CA GLY A 114 19.00 -2.81 -1.11
C GLY A 114 18.40 -1.54 -0.52
N PRO A 115 17.46 -0.87 -1.20
CA PRO A 115 16.81 0.34 -0.71
C PRO A 115 16.05 0.13 0.62
N ARG A 116 15.82 -1.13 1.00
CA ARG A 116 15.55 -1.52 2.38
C ARG A 116 16.61 -2.55 2.76
N PRO A 117 17.71 -2.12 3.42
CA PRO A 117 18.67 -3.10 3.88
C PRO A 117 17.98 -4.05 4.87
N ALA A 118 18.39 -5.31 4.88
CA ALA A 118 18.00 -6.21 5.96
C ALA A 118 18.31 -5.48 7.28
N LYS A 119 17.35 -5.49 8.22
CA LYS A 119 17.62 -4.93 9.54
C LYS A 119 18.75 -5.76 10.13
N THR A 120 19.98 -5.27 10.03
CA THR A 120 21.05 -5.76 10.88
C THR A 120 20.60 -5.53 12.31
N ALA A 121 20.97 -6.44 13.22
CA ALA A 121 20.76 -6.17 14.64
C ALA A 121 21.37 -4.79 14.88
N ARG A 122 20.54 -3.83 15.35
CA ARG A 122 21.07 -2.54 15.76
C ARG A 122 22.14 -2.87 16.77
N GLU A 123 23.38 -2.54 16.45
CA GLU A 123 24.47 -2.57 17.41
C GLU A 123 23.94 -1.85 18.65
N GLN A 124 24.04 -2.51 19.81
CA GLN A 124 23.56 -1.93 21.06
C GLN A 124 24.11 -0.51 21.13
N THR A 125 23.22 0.49 21.22
CA THR A 125 23.65 1.85 21.48
C THR A 125 24.41 1.81 22.79
N ARG A 126 25.75 1.79 22.71
CA ARG A 126 26.63 1.99 23.86
C ARG A 126 26.41 3.41 24.31
N ARG A 127 25.43 3.58 25.20
CA ARG A 127 25.14 4.83 25.85
C ARG A 127 26.24 4.98 26.90
N TYR A 128 27.22 5.82 26.61
CA TYR A 128 28.14 6.28 27.65
C TYR A 128 27.32 7.14 28.60
N GLU A 129 26.92 6.57 29.73
CA GLU A 129 26.47 7.37 30.86
C GLU A 129 27.72 7.99 31.47
N TRP A 130 27.86 9.30 31.30
CA TRP A 130 28.89 10.10 31.95
C TRP A 130 28.51 10.26 33.43
N PRO A 131 29.30 9.78 34.39
CA PRO A 131 29.04 10.08 35.79
C PRO A 131 29.47 11.51 36.15
N CYS A 132 30.56 12.03 35.55
CA CYS A 132 31.15 13.33 35.89
C CYS A 132 31.97 13.89 34.71
N PRO A 133 31.97 15.20 34.42
CA PRO A 133 32.69 15.77 33.28
C PRO A 133 34.22 15.73 33.50
N GLY A 134 34.94 15.05 32.60
CA GLY A 134 36.41 15.09 32.52
C GLY A 134 37.09 13.76 32.85
N ASP A 135 37.33 12.94 31.83
CA ASP A 135 38.63 12.26 31.59
C ASP A 135 38.51 11.34 30.38
N LEU A 136 39.24 11.69 29.32
CA LEU A 136 39.44 10.90 28.11
C LEU A 136 40.58 9.90 28.39
N LEU A 137 40.24 8.66 28.70
CA LEU A 137 41.20 7.55 28.55
C LEU A 137 40.65 6.57 27.52
N HIS A 138 41.11 6.78 26.29
CA HIS A 138 41.09 5.77 25.25
C HIS A 138 42.17 4.75 25.59
N ILE A 139 41.77 3.52 25.91
CA ILE A 139 42.71 2.39 25.97
C ILE A 139 42.31 1.48 24.81
N ASP A 140 43.08 1.57 23.72
CA ASP A 140 43.13 0.52 22.72
C ASP A 140 43.88 -0.67 23.31
N SER A 141 43.37 -1.86 23.08
CA SER A 141 44.12 -3.12 23.10
C SER A 141 43.64 -3.97 21.95
#